data_AF-A0A957JM69-F1
#
_entry.id   AF-A0A957JM69-F1
#
_cell.length_a   1.000
_cell.length_b   1.000
_cell.length_c   1.000
_cell.angle_alpha   90.00
_cell.angle_beta   90.00
_cell.angle_gamma   90.00
#
_symmetry.space_group_name_H-M   'P 1'
#
loop_
_entity.id
_entity.type
_entity.pdbx_description
1 polymer ?
#
loop_
_entity_poly.entity_id
_entity_poly.type
_entity_poly.pdbx_seq_one_letter_code
_entity_poly.pdbx_strand_id
1 'polypeptide(L)'
;MSLQEHRSLIRHLLDDENPADAMAVYYAYHHPDSRTQLLPFVAQEAERAVGYVALSRTGIDLFRPLMTLRLPYWDMEASVEVIYGAMRSGTAVIISTPSHYLPLINAVFEVQSEQHLRVLYLDPSRFEPVINVLVSQDSADNGLPRFLVHTNSSSGERELAAS
;
A
#
# COMPACT_ATOMS: atom_id res chain seq x y z
N MET A 1 -13.51 -18.66 -11.70
CA MET A 1 -12.38 -17.86 -12.20
C MET A 1 -11.20 -18.03 -11.26
N SER A 2 -9.98 -18.08 -11.81
CA SER A 2 -8.75 -18.07 -11.05
C SER A 2 -8.47 -16.68 -10.47
N LEU A 3 -7.62 -16.60 -9.44
CA LEU A 3 -7.21 -15.31 -8.88
C LEU A 3 -6.47 -14.45 -9.91
N GLN A 4 -5.72 -15.06 -10.83
CA GLN A 4 -5.03 -14.33 -11.89
C GLN A 4 -6.01 -13.71 -12.89
N GLU A 5 -7.11 -14.40 -13.20
CA GLU A 5 -8.20 -13.83 -14.00
C GLU A 5 -8.85 -12.63 -13.28
N HIS A 6 -9.09 -12.74 -11.97
CA HIS A 6 -9.61 -11.63 -11.17
C HIS A 6 -8.67 -10.42 -11.18
N ARG A 7 -7.36 -10.64 -11.01
CA ARG A 7 -6.35 -9.57 -11.09
C ARG A 7 -6.34 -8.89 -12.45
N SER A 8 -6.50 -9.67 -13.53
CA SER A 8 -6.60 -9.13 -14.89
C SER A 8 -7.83 -8.22 -15.07
N LEU A 9 -8.99 -8.62 -14.53
CA LEU A 9 -10.23 -7.84 -14.66
C LEU A 9 -10.15 -6.46 -14.01
N ILE A 10 -9.41 -6.35 -12.89
CA ILE A 10 -9.32 -5.12 -12.11
C ILE A 10 -8.10 -4.25 -12.45
N ARG A 11 -7.22 -4.68 -13.38
CA ARG A 11 -5.91 -4.04 -13.61
C ARG A 11 -5.99 -2.54 -13.86
N HIS A 12 -7.05 -2.08 -14.52
CA HIS A 12 -7.29 -0.69 -14.90
C HIS A 12 -7.86 0.18 -13.76
N LEU A 13 -8.28 -0.42 -12.65
CA LEU A 13 -8.86 0.29 -11.49
C LEU A 13 -7.79 0.78 -10.51
N LEU A 14 -6.55 0.30 -10.66
CA LEU A 14 -5.42 0.63 -9.79
C LEU A 14 -4.24 1.09 -10.62
N ASP A 15 -3.59 2.14 -10.13
CA ASP A 15 -2.38 2.69 -10.71
C ASP A 15 -1.16 2.33 -9.85
N ASP A 16 -0.25 1.53 -10.42
CA ASP A 16 0.99 1.05 -9.77
C ASP A 16 1.97 2.20 -9.51
N GLU A 17 1.88 3.28 -10.29
CA GLU A 17 2.76 4.45 -10.19
C GLU A 17 2.21 5.51 -9.24
N ASN A 18 0.93 5.43 -8.87
CA ASN A 18 0.30 6.36 -7.95
C ASN A 18 0.53 5.93 -6.48
N PRO A 19 1.24 6.72 -5.66
CA PRO A 19 1.49 6.38 -4.26
C PRO A 19 0.22 6.20 -3.43
N ALA A 20 -0.89 6.89 -3.78
CA ALA A 20 -2.16 6.74 -3.10
C ALA A 20 -2.77 5.33 -3.26
N ASP A 21 -2.36 4.61 -4.30
CA ASP A 21 -2.83 3.27 -4.62
C ASP A 21 -1.93 2.18 -4.03
N ALA A 22 -0.76 2.53 -3.47
CA ALA A 22 0.27 1.58 -3.06
C ALA A 22 -0.24 0.42 -2.18
N MET A 23 -1.05 0.71 -1.15
CA MET A 23 -1.63 -0.36 -0.32
C MET A 23 -2.61 -1.23 -1.10
N ALA A 24 -3.48 -0.61 -1.90
CA ALA A 24 -4.48 -1.31 -2.69
C ALA A 24 -3.82 -2.22 -3.74
N VAL A 25 -2.78 -1.71 -4.43
CA VAL A 25 -1.93 -2.44 -5.38
C VAL A 25 -1.26 -3.63 -4.70
N TYR A 26 -0.61 -3.42 -3.56
CA TYR A 26 0.05 -4.50 -2.83
C TYR A 26 -0.92 -5.63 -2.48
N TYR A 27 -2.07 -5.29 -1.87
CA TYR A 27 -3.03 -6.31 -1.41
C TYR A 27 -3.83 -6.96 -2.54
N ALA A 28 -4.04 -6.26 -3.67
CA ALA A 28 -4.70 -6.83 -4.84
C ALA A 28 -3.76 -7.71 -5.68
N TYR A 29 -2.51 -7.29 -5.90
CA TYR A 29 -1.62 -7.92 -6.89
C TYR A 29 -0.47 -8.75 -6.30
N HIS A 30 0.04 -8.40 -5.12
CA HIS A 30 1.31 -8.97 -4.62
C HIS A 30 1.16 -9.78 -3.33
N HIS A 31 0.11 -9.55 -2.54
CA HIS A 31 -0.09 -10.27 -1.30
C HIS A 31 -0.38 -11.77 -1.54
N PRO A 32 0.08 -12.70 -0.68
CA PRO A 32 -0.03 -14.13 -0.92
C PRO A 32 -1.46 -14.60 -1.20
N ASP A 33 -1.62 -15.35 -2.29
CA ASP A 33 -2.92 -15.83 -2.78
C ASP A 33 -3.71 -16.62 -1.73
N SER A 34 -3.03 -17.40 -0.87
CA SER A 34 -3.66 -18.14 0.24
C SER A 34 -4.24 -17.25 1.34
N ARG A 35 -3.96 -15.95 1.32
CA ARG A 35 -4.36 -14.96 2.33
C ARG A 35 -5.18 -13.81 1.76
N THR A 36 -5.44 -13.80 0.46
CA THR A 36 -6.20 -12.75 -0.21
C THR A 36 -7.38 -13.36 -0.96
N GLN A 37 -8.56 -12.82 -0.70
CA GLN A 37 -9.73 -13.03 -1.54
C GLN A 37 -9.96 -11.75 -2.35
N LEU A 38 -9.88 -11.88 -3.68
CA LEU A 38 -10.12 -10.77 -4.60
C LEU A 38 -11.46 -10.99 -5.30
N LEU A 39 -12.33 -9.99 -5.25
CA LEU A 39 -13.69 -10.03 -5.75
C LEU A 39 -13.91 -8.85 -6.72
N PRO A 40 -13.69 -9.06 -8.03
CA PRO A 40 -14.06 -8.09 -9.04
C PRO A 40 -15.57 -7.94 -9.12
N PHE A 41 -16.04 -6.71 -9.31
CA PHE A 41 -17.44 -6.41 -9.62
C PHE A 41 -17.56 -5.99 -11.07
N VAL A 42 -18.22 -6.81 -11.87
CA VAL A 42 -18.48 -6.57 -13.29
C VAL A 42 -19.95 -6.22 -13.43
N ALA A 43 -20.24 -4.97 -13.81
CA ALA A 43 -21.60 -4.54 -14.05
C ALA A 43 -22.24 -5.32 -15.21
N GLN A 44 -23.58 -5.35 -15.25
CA GLN A 44 -24.30 -5.96 -16.36
C GLN A 44 -23.85 -5.29 -17.67
N GLU A 45 -23.51 -6.11 -18.68
CA GLU A 45 -22.99 -5.67 -20.00
C GLU A 45 -21.55 -5.10 -20.03
N ALA A 46 -20.83 -5.09 -18.90
CA ALA A 46 -19.42 -4.70 -18.89
C ALA A 46 -18.47 -5.88 -19.18
N GLU A 47 -17.44 -5.65 -19.99
CA GLU A 47 -16.36 -6.63 -20.21
C GLU A 47 -15.26 -6.56 -19.13
N ARG A 48 -15.23 -5.47 -18.34
CA ARG A 48 -14.24 -5.21 -17.31
C ARG A 48 -14.92 -4.90 -15.99
N ALA A 49 -14.20 -5.14 -14.90
CA ALA A 49 -14.71 -4.81 -13.57
C ALA A 49 -14.81 -3.29 -13.40
N VAL A 50 -15.94 -2.79 -12.90
CA VAL A 50 -16.12 -1.36 -12.57
C VAL A 50 -15.87 -1.05 -11.10
N GLY A 51 -15.70 -2.09 -10.30
CA GLY A 51 -15.29 -2.01 -8.90
C GLY A 51 -14.64 -3.32 -8.47
N TYR A 52 -14.07 -3.33 -7.26
CA TYR A 52 -13.59 -4.56 -6.65
C TYR A 52 -13.48 -4.42 -5.14
N VAL A 53 -13.43 -5.56 -4.46
CA VAL A 53 -13.00 -5.69 -3.06
C VAL A 53 -11.89 -6.72 -2.95
N ALA A 54 -10.84 -6.38 -2.21
CA ALA A 54 -9.83 -7.35 -1.78
C ALA A 54 -9.89 -7.47 -0.25
N LEU A 55 -10.13 -8.68 0.24
CA LEU A 55 -10.06 -9.03 1.66
C LEU A 55 -8.77 -9.78 1.93
N SER A 56 -7.87 -9.18 2.70
CA SER A 56 -6.54 -9.71 2.97
C SER A 56 -6.35 -9.98 4.46
N ARG A 57 -5.94 -11.20 4.80
CA ARG A 57 -5.54 -11.57 6.17
C ARG A 57 -4.12 -11.12 6.41
N THR A 58 -3.94 -10.15 7.30
CA THR A 58 -2.64 -9.52 7.59
C THR A 58 -2.21 -9.81 9.03
N GLY A 59 -0.97 -9.45 9.37
CA GLY A 59 -0.49 -9.49 10.76
C GLY A 59 -0.92 -8.29 11.60
N ILE A 60 -1.63 -7.31 11.02
CA ILE A 60 -2.08 -6.10 11.72
C ILE A 60 -3.18 -6.46 12.73
N ASP A 61 -4.08 -7.36 12.35
CA ASP A 61 -5.19 -7.83 13.18
C ASP A 61 -5.55 -9.27 12.78
N LEU A 62 -5.63 -10.15 13.77
CA LEU A 62 -5.88 -11.59 13.55
C LEU A 62 -7.35 -11.92 13.34
N PHE A 63 -8.27 -11.00 13.67
CA PHE A 63 -9.71 -11.21 13.68
C PHE A 63 -10.41 -10.45 12.56
N ARG A 64 -9.88 -9.30 12.17
CA ARG A 64 -10.44 -8.42 11.15
C ARG A 64 -9.56 -8.43 9.91
N PRO A 65 -10.07 -8.87 8.74
CA PRO A 65 -9.30 -8.74 7.52
C PRO A 65 -9.15 -7.26 7.14
N LEU A 66 -8.06 -6.95 6.45
CA LEU A 66 -7.88 -5.68 5.78
C LEU A 66 -8.64 -5.71 4.46
N MET A 67 -9.49 -4.71 4.26
CA MET A 67 -10.26 -4.48 3.05
C MET A 67 -9.67 -3.31 2.26
N THR A 68 -9.33 -3.54 1.00
CA THR A 68 -9.05 -2.48 0.01
C THR A 68 -10.04 -2.58 -1.13
N LEU A 69 -10.46 -1.43 -1.69
CA LEU A 69 -11.56 -1.41 -2.66
C LEU A 69 -11.46 -0.26 -3.67
N ARG A 70 -12.14 -0.44 -4.80
CA ARG A 70 -12.55 0.61 -5.74
C ARG A 70 -14.04 0.43 -6.01
N LEU A 71 -14.77 1.54 -5.96
CA LEU A 71 -16.23 1.54 -6.13
C LEU A 71 -16.59 2.33 -7.39
N PRO A 72 -17.65 1.92 -8.11
CA PRO A 72 -18.19 2.70 -9.21
C PRO A 72 -18.83 3.98 -8.67
N TYR A 73 -18.04 5.02 -8.46
CA TYR A 73 -18.47 6.25 -7.77
C TYR A 73 -19.64 6.99 -8.42
N TRP A 74 -19.93 6.68 -9.69
CA TRP A 74 -21.07 7.21 -10.44
C TRP A 74 -22.40 6.47 -10.13
N ASP A 75 -22.33 5.31 -9.49
CA ASP A 75 -23.47 4.46 -9.18
C ASP A 75 -23.42 4.01 -7.72
N MET A 76 -24.25 4.65 -6.91
CA MET A 76 -24.31 4.40 -5.47
C MET A 76 -24.87 3.01 -5.16
N GLU A 77 -25.86 2.54 -5.92
CA GLU A 77 -26.49 1.24 -5.70
C GLU A 77 -25.50 0.13 -6.01
N ALA A 78 -24.83 0.21 -7.18
CA ALA A 78 -23.76 -0.72 -7.54
C ALA A 78 -22.59 -0.69 -6.52
N SER A 79 -22.24 0.48 -6.00
CA SER A 79 -21.18 0.59 -4.97
C SER A 79 -21.54 -0.12 -3.67
N VAL A 80 -22.81 -0.07 -3.27
CA VAL A 80 -23.33 -0.79 -2.10
C VAL A 80 -23.36 -2.30 -2.37
N GLU A 81 -23.77 -2.72 -3.57
CA GLU A 81 -23.73 -4.12 -3.99
C GLU A 81 -22.32 -4.70 -3.97
N VAL A 82 -21.31 -3.95 -4.42
CA VAL A 82 -19.89 -4.35 -4.36
C VAL A 82 -19.50 -4.71 -2.92
N ILE A 83 -19.91 -3.89 -1.94
CA ILE A 83 -19.58 -4.10 -0.52
C ILE A 83 -20.33 -5.31 0.03
N TYR A 84 -21.65 -5.38 -0.14
CA TYR A 84 -22.46 -6.48 0.39
C TYR A 84 -22.19 -7.82 -0.32
N GLY A 85 -21.76 -7.80 -1.58
CA GLY A 85 -21.30 -8.98 -2.29
C GLY A 85 -19.98 -9.54 -1.77
N ALA A 86 -19.16 -8.70 -1.14
CA ALA A 86 -17.85 -9.10 -0.64
C ALA A 86 -17.87 -9.72 0.76
N MET A 87 -18.84 -9.34 1.59
CA MET A 87 -18.86 -9.71 3.00
C MET A 87 -20.28 -9.76 3.57
N ARG A 88 -20.47 -10.62 4.57
CA ARG A 88 -21.75 -10.70 5.28
C ARG A 88 -21.91 -9.50 6.21
N SER A 89 -23.15 -9.04 6.34
CA SER A 89 -23.51 -8.04 7.38
C SER A 89 -23.05 -8.51 8.76
N GLY A 90 -22.55 -7.58 9.57
CA GLY A 90 -21.96 -7.83 10.89
C GLY A 90 -20.48 -8.24 10.87
N THR A 91 -19.84 -8.37 9.70
CA THR A 91 -18.40 -8.67 9.61
C THR A 91 -17.59 -7.41 9.93
N ALA A 92 -16.76 -7.46 10.97
CA ALA A 92 -15.83 -6.38 11.30
C ALA A 92 -14.60 -6.43 10.37
N VAL A 93 -14.22 -5.27 9.83
CA VAL A 93 -13.10 -5.12 8.90
C VAL A 93 -12.28 -3.87 9.21
N ILE A 94 -11.01 -3.88 8.80
CA ILE A 94 -10.18 -2.68 8.70
C ILE A 94 -10.24 -2.23 7.25
N ILE A 95 -10.62 -0.97 6.98
CA ILE A 95 -10.78 -0.48 5.60
C ILE A 95 -9.64 0.49 5.27
N SER A 96 -8.95 0.24 4.17
CA SER A 96 -8.08 1.24 3.53
C SER A 96 -8.64 1.59 2.17
N THR A 97 -9.00 2.86 2.01
CA THR A 97 -9.80 3.35 0.88
C THR A 97 -9.42 4.78 0.54
N PRO A 98 -9.60 5.24 -0.71
CA PRO A 98 -9.54 6.66 -1.04
C PRO A 98 -10.49 7.48 -0.17
N SER A 99 -10.04 8.66 0.28
CA SER A 99 -10.76 9.51 1.22
C SER A 99 -12.12 9.98 0.70
N HIS A 100 -12.28 10.12 -0.62
CA HIS A 100 -13.53 10.53 -1.23
C HIS A 100 -14.66 9.48 -1.12
N TYR A 101 -14.36 8.23 -0.74
CA TYR A 101 -15.39 7.23 -0.44
C TYR A 101 -15.93 7.31 0.99
N LEU A 102 -15.34 8.15 1.86
CA LEU A 102 -15.72 8.23 3.27
C LEU A 102 -17.23 8.45 3.51
N PRO A 103 -17.96 9.31 2.75
CA PRO A 103 -19.40 9.45 2.92
C PRO A 103 -20.17 8.14 2.72
N LEU A 104 -19.79 7.35 1.71
CA LEU A 104 -20.39 6.04 1.44
C LEU A 104 -20.01 5.01 2.50
N ILE A 105 -18.74 4.99 2.92
CA ILE A 105 -18.29 4.10 4.00
C ILE A 105 -19.08 4.37 5.29
N ASN A 106 -19.27 5.64 5.67
CA ASN A 106 -20.07 6.02 6.83
C ASN A 106 -21.56 5.68 6.70
N ALA A 107 -22.08 5.56 5.47
CA ALA A 107 -23.46 5.16 5.23
C ALA A 107 -23.68 3.64 5.36
N VAL A 108 -22.65 2.83 5.08
CA VAL A 108 -22.76 1.36 5.04
C VAL A 108 -22.15 0.69 6.28
N PHE A 109 -21.17 1.34 6.93
CA PHE A 109 -20.46 0.80 8.07
C PHE A 109 -20.69 1.64 9.33
N GLU A 110 -20.75 0.95 10.47
CA GLU A 110 -20.57 1.58 11.77
C GLU A 110 -19.06 1.82 12.02
N VAL A 111 -18.58 3.01 11.68
CA VAL A 111 -17.15 3.36 11.77
C VAL A 111 -16.73 3.61 13.22
N GLN A 112 -15.92 2.71 13.77
CA GLN A 112 -15.40 2.79 15.15
C GLN A 112 -14.19 3.72 15.29
N SER A 113 -13.37 3.83 14.24
CA SER A 113 -12.16 4.63 14.22
C SER A 113 -11.79 5.01 12.79
N GLU A 114 -11.33 6.23 12.60
CA GLU A 114 -10.92 6.79 11.32
C GLU A 114 -9.52 7.39 11.46
N GLN A 115 -8.64 7.10 10.49
CA GLN A 115 -7.33 7.72 10.38
C GLN A 115 -7.02 8.11 8.95
N HIS A 116 -6.63 9.36 8.74
CA HIS A 116 -6.12 9.84 7.47
C HIS A 116 -4.63 9.52 7.35
N LEU A 117 -4.30 8.58 6.46
CA LEU A 117 -2.92 8.22 6.15
C LEU A 117 -2.28 9.28 5.24
N ARG A 118 -1.02 9.63 5.51
CA ARG A 118 -0.19 10.46 4.63
C ARG A 118 0.86 9.58 3.99
N VAL A 119 0.69 9.27 2.71
CA VAL A 119 1.71 8.59 1.91
C VAL A 119 2.64 9.64 1.34
N LEU A 120 3.93 9.55 1.68
CA LEU A 120 4.96 10.44 1.17
C LEU A 120 5.59 9.81 -0.06
N TYR A 121 5.75 10.62 -1.11
CA TYR A 121 6.43 10.25 -2.33
C TYR A 121 7.63 11.14 -2.55
N LEU A 122 8.74 10.53 -2.92
CA LEU A 122 9.96 11.22 -3.29
C LEU A 122 9.87 11.61 -4.75
N ASP A 123 9.83 12.90 -5.06
CA ASP A 123 9.96 13.40 -6.43
C ASP A 123 11.43 13.39 -6.84
N PRO A 124 11.89 12.45 -7.69
CA PRO A 124 13.31 12.35 -8.03
C PRO A 124 13.82 13.55 -8.82
N SER A 125 12.93 14.28 -9.51
CA SER A 125 13.30 15.47 -10.28
C SER A 125 13.64 16.68 -9.41
N ARG A 126 13.17 16.67 -8.16
CA ARG A 126 13.39 17.73 -7.16
C ARG A 126 14.25 17.27 -5.99
N PHE A 127 14.66 16.00 -6.00
CA PHE A 127 15.44 15.42 -4.92
C PHE A 127 16.94 15.52 -5.23
N GLU A 128 17.65 16.28 -4.40
CA GLU A 128 19.11 16.28 -4.40
C GLU A 128 19.61 15.33 -3.30
N PRO A 129 20.10 14.12 -3.65
CA PRO A 129 20.57 13.18 -2.65
C PRO A 129 21.81 13.73 -1.96
N VAL A 130 21.70 14.00 -0.66
CA VAL A 130 22.88 14.23 0.18
C VAL A 130 23.47 12.88 0.52
N ILE A 131 24.41 12.42 -0.30
CA ILE A 131 25.21 11.22 0.01
C ILE A 131 26.23 11.63 1.08
N ASN A 132 25.87 11.47 2.35
CA ASN A 132 26.90 11.40 3.38
C ASN A 132 27.68 10.11 3.14
N VAL A 133 28.88 10.22 2.55
CA VAL A 133 29.86 9.13 2.50
C VAL A 133 30.42 8.98 3.91
N LEU A 134 29.59 8.47 4.83
CA LEU A 134 29.98 8.25 6.21
C LEU A 134 31.07 7.20 6.29
N VAL A 135 31.31 6.40 5.26
CA VAL A 135 32.31 5.33 5.28
C VAL A 135 33.19 5.38 4.04
N SER A 136 34.50 5.58 4.21
CA SER A 136 35.49 5.38 3.16
C SER A 136 36.36 4.17 3.46
N GLN A 137 36.66 3.36 2.44
CA GLN A 137 37.61 2.27 2.54
C GLN A 137 39.04 2.81 2.33
N ASP A 138 39.90 2.57 3.30
CA ASP A 138 41.33 2.89 3.30
C ASP A 138 42.15 1.61 3.51
N SER A 139 43.46 1.66 3.25
CA SER A 139 44.36 0.52 3.48
C SER A 139 45.10 0.71 4.81
N ALA A 140 44.92 -0.22 5.76
CA ALA A 140 45.73 -0.21 6.98
C ALA A 140 47.18 -0.59 6.68
N ASP A 141 48.12 -0.22 7.56
CA ASP A 141 49.56 -0.52 7.45
C ASP A 141 49.89 -2.02 7.32
N ASN A 142 48.94 -2.89 7.64
CA ASN A 142 49.03 -4.35 7.50
C ASN A 142 48.46 -4.87 6.17
N GLY A 143 48.04 -4.00 5.25
CA GLY A 143 47.45 -4.35 3.96
C GLY A 143 45.99 -4.84 4.00
N LEU A 144 45.33 -4.79 5.16
CA LEU A 144 43.92 -5.16 5.30
C LEU A 144 43.01 -3.94 5.07
N PRO A 145 41.80 -4.14 4.53
CA PRO A 145 40.85 -3.05 4.32
C PRO A 145 40.40 -2.46 5.67
N ARG A 146 40.50 -1.14 5.80
CA ARG A 146 40.04 -0.36 6.95
C ARG A 146 38.87 0.52 6.50
N PHE A 147 37.83 0.59 7.30
CA PHE A 147 36.67 1.46 7.02
C PHE A 147 36.68 2.63 8.00
N LEU A 148 36.80 3.85 7.48
CA LEU A 148 36.84 5.07 8.27
C LEU A 148 35.45 5.69 8.31
N VAL A 149 34.95 6.02 9.51
CA VAL A 149 33.67 6.71 9.65
C VAL A 149 33.86 8.22 9.75
N HIS A 150 33.42 8.97 8.73
CA HIS A 150 33.47 10.44 8.74
C HIS A 150 32.28 11.00 9.51
N THR A 151 32.50 11.63 10.66
CA THR A 151 31.43 12.35 11.38
C THR A 151 31.39 13.81 10.93
N ASN A 152 30.28 14.23 10.32
CA ASN A 152 30.02 15.64 10.01
C ASN A 152 29.72 16.44 11.29
N SER A 153 30.74 16.78 12.09
CA SER A 153 30.65 17.90 13.04
C SER A 153 31.11 19.17 12.33
N SER A 154 30.31 20.23 12.39
CA SER A 154 30.64 21.58 11.90
C SER A 154 31.77 22.27 12.69
N SER A 155 32.58 21.49 13.38
CA SER A 155 33.75 21.87 14.14
C SER A 155 34.78 20.74 14.04
N GLY A 156 35.77 20.92 13.15
CA GLY A 156 37.05 20.20 13.09
C GLY A 156 37.00 18.66 13.14
N GLU A 157 37.34 18.03 12.02
CA GLU A 157 37.56 16.59 11.83
C GLU A 157 37.94 15.83 13.12
N ARG A 158 37.07 14.91 13.53
CA ARG A 158 37.44 13.80 14.43
C ARG A 158 37.22 12.49 13.70
N GLU A 159 38.32 11.89 13.28
CA GLU A 159 38.33 10.52 12.78
C GLU A 159 38.04 9.56 13.95
N LEU A 160 36.99 8.76 13.83
CA LEU A 160 36.74 7.63 14.71
C LEU A 160 36.99 6.36 13.91
N ALA A 161 38.04 5.64 14.28
CA ALA A 161 38.28 4.30 13.77
C ALA A 161 37.19 3.37 14.32
N ALA A 162 36.41 2.75 13.44
CA ALA A 162 35.60 1.61 13.83
C ALA A 162 36.55 0.43 14.06
N SER A 163 36.72 0.05 15.34
CA SER A 163 37.48 -1.12 15.79
C SER A 163 36.59 -2.35 15.93
#